data_AF-A0A3D3L6T2-F1
#
_entry.id   AF-A0A3D3L6T2-F1
#
_cell.length_a   1.000
_cell.length_b   1.000
_cell.length_c   1.000
_cell.angle_alpha   90.00
_cell.angle_beta   90.00
_cell.angle_gamma   90.00
#
_symmetry.space_group_name_H-M   'P 1'
#
loop_
_entity.id
_entity.type
_entity.pdbx_description
1 polymer ?
#
loop_
_entity_poly.entity_id
_entity_poly.type
_entity_poly.pdbx_seq_one_letter_code
_entity_poly.pdbx_strand_id
1 'polypeptide(L)' 'MKTLIPALLLSALTLGTALAKSGPPVNDLCPVDGKAVRIIYRIFSERGNVAFCCTECMETWRKNPGRYPVKPRIEK' A
#
# COMPACT_ATOMS: atom_id res chain seq x y z
N MET A 1 13.31 -33.16 -45.66
CA MET A 1 13.24 -33.14 -44.19
C MET A 1 13.48 -31.70 -43.73
N LYS A 2 12.49 -30.81 -43.81
CA LYS A 2 11.49 -30.54 -42.75
C LYS A 2 12.14 -30.49 -41.37
N THR A 3 12.53 -29.30 -40.93
CA THR A 3 12.15 -28.74 -39.63
C THR A 3 12.27 -27.22 -39.70
N LEU A 4 11.23 -26.65 -40.28
CA LEU A 4 10.77 -25.31 -39.96
C LEU A 4 10.16 -25.34 -38.55
N ILE A 5 10.32 -24.24 -37.79
CA ILE A 5 9.43 -23.76 -36.71
C ILE A 5 9.58 -24.49 -35.35
N PRO A 6 9.61 -23.80 -34.19
CA PRO A 6 9.53 -22.35 -33.96
C PRO A 6 10.54 -21.79 -32.92
N ALA A 7 10.87 -20.52 -33.14
CA ALA A 7 11.25 -19.56 -32.11
C ALA A 7 10.08 -19.29 -31.11
N LEU A 8 9.59 -20.32 -30.41
CA LEU A 8 8.45 -20.26 -29.46
C LEU A 8 8.85 -20.51 -28.00
N LEU A 9 10.10 -20.24 -27.63
CA LEU A 9 10.47 -20.20 -26.21
C LEU A 9 11.00 -18.80 -25.83
N LEU A 10 10.40 -17.77 -26.42
CA LEU A 10 10.42 -16.39 -25.92
C LEU A 10 9.26 -16.14 -24.93
N SER A 11 8.89 -17.15 -24.14
CA SER A 11 7.78 -17.10 -23.18
C SER A 11 8.27 -17.12 -21.73
N ALA A 12 9.29 -16.33 -21.42
CA ALA A 12 9.53 -15.87 -20.06
C ALA A 12 9.11 -14.40 -19.96
N LEU A 13 7.81 -14.12 -20.22
CA LEU A 13 7.21 -12.90 -19.70
C LEU A 13 7.28 -13.04 -18.19
N THR A 14 8.23 -12.29 -17.61
CA THR A 14 8.41 -12.09 -16.19
C THR A 14 7.05 -11.82 -15.56
N LEU A 15 6.50 -12.81 -14.86
CA LEU A 15 5.51 -12.55 -13.83
C LEU A 15 6.25 -11.74 -12.75
N GLY A 16 6.29 -10.42 -12.95
CA GLY A 16 6.64 -9.48 -11.90
C GLY A 16 5.64 -9.73 -10.79
N THR A 17 6.08 -10.42 -9.74
CA THR A 17 5.30 -10.60 -8.54
C THR A 17 5.11 -9.22 -7.94
N ALA A 18 3.97 -8.59 -8.26
CA ALA A 18 3.47 -7.45 -7.52
C ALA A 18 3.12 -7.95 -6.11
N LEU A 19 4.15 -8.04 -5.26
CA LEU A 19 4.00 -8.29 -3.84
C LEU A 19 3.22 -7.10 -3.30
N ALA A 20 1.92 -7.27 -3.12
CA ALA A 20 1.09 -6.30 -2.43
C ALA A 20 1.78 -5.98 -1.10
N LYS A 21 2.25 -4.73 -0.93
CA LYS A 21 3.05 -4.31 0.24
C LYS A 21 2.15 -4.22 1.46
N SER A 22 1.80 -5.36 2.03
CA SER A 22 0.94 -5.57 3.21
C SER A 22 1.73 -5.49 4.53
N GLY A 23 2.71 -4.59 4.61
CA GLY A 23 3.48 -4.37 5.84
C GLY A 23 2.66 -3.69 6.96
N PRO A 24 3.26 -3.48 8.14
CA PRO A 24 2.69 -2.63 9.18
C PRO A 24 2.31 -1.23 8.63
N PRO A 25 1.37 -0.52 9.27
CA PRO A 25 1.06 0.84 8.87
C PRO A 25 2.27 1.74 9.04
N VAL A 26 2.38 2.74 8.16
CA VAL A 26 3.50 3.68 8.16
C VAL A 26 3.47 4.64 9.36
N ASN A 27 2.37 4.71 10.10
CA ASN A 27 2.12 5.68 11.15
C ASN A 27 1.58 5.02 12.43
N ASP A 28 1.95 5.60 13.58
CA ASP A 28 1.47 5.19 14.91
C ASP A 28 0.26 6.00 15.38
N LEU A 29 0.19 7.25 14.95
CA LEU A 29 -0.86 8.19 15.31
C LEU A 29 -1.71 8.51 14.09
N CYS A 30 -3.01 8.65 14.33
CA CYS A 30 -4.00 9.00 13.33
C CYS A 30 -3.67 10.38 12.74
N PRO A 31 -3.58 10.52 11.40
CA PRO A 31 -3.26 11.80 10.77
C PRO A 31 -4.34 12.88 10.96
N VAL A 32 -5.56 12.49 11.33
CA VAL A 32 -6.71 13.39 11.47
C VAL A 32 -6.83 13.95 12.89
N ASP A 33 -6.71 13.10 13.93
CA ASP A 33 -6.98 13.50 15.32
C ASP A 33 -5.84 13.17 16.31
N GLY A 34 -4.74 12.57 15.84
CA GLY A 34 -3.56 12.27 16.65
C GLY A 34 -3.70 11.09 17.63
N LYS A 35 -4.82 10.36 17.63
CA LYS A 35 -4.99 9.18 18.51
C LYS A 35 -4.24 7.95 17.98
N ALA A 36 -4.00 6.97 18.84
CA ALA A 36 -3.41 5.69 18.43
C ALA A 36 -4.23 5.01 17.31
N VAL A 37 -3.54 4.51 16.29
CA VAL A 37 -4.18 3.87 15.14
C VAL A 37 -4.76 2.50 15.47
N ARG A 38 -5.74 2.07 14.68
CA ARG A 38 -6.25 0.70 14.65
C ARG A 38 -6.09 0.16 13.23
N ILE A 39 -5.37 -0.95 13.09
CA ILE A 39 -5.07 -1.56 11.78
C ILE A 39 -6.30 -1.93 10.95
N ILE A 40 -7.46 -2.10 11.56
CA ILE A 40 -8.72 -2.37 10.83
C ILE A 40 -9.19 -1.18 9.98
N TYR A 41 -8.78 0.05 10.33
CA TYR A 41 -9.09 1.25 9.57
C TYR A 41 -7.82 1.69 8.86
N ARG A 42 -7.57 1.16 7.67
CA ARG A 42 -6.37 1.46 6.89
C ARG A 42 -6.66 1.62 5.41
N ILE A 43 -5.88 2.49 4.76
CA ILE A 43 -5.86 2.67 3.32
C ILE A 43 -4.52 2.17 2.79
N PHE A 44 -4.55 1.25 1.83
CA PHE A 44 -3.35 0.74 1.17
C PHE A 44 -2.90 1.71 0.07
N SER A 45 -1.60 1.96 -0.01
CA SER A 45 -0.98 2.72 -1.10
C SER A 45 0.38 2.11 -1.45
N GLU A 46 0.93 2.48 -2.60
CA GLU A 46 2.28 2.06 -3.00
C GLU A 46 3.37 2.51 -2.01
N ARG A 47 3.12 3.60 -1.28
CA ARG A 47 4.02 4.15 -0.27
C ARG A 47 3.88 3.47 1.11
N GLY A 48 3.04 2.44 1.20
CA GLY A 48 2.66 1.78 2.46
C GLY A 48 1.21 2.07 2.85
N ASN A 49 0.70 1.37 3.85
CA ASN A 49 -0.66 1.56 4.33
C ASN A 49 -0.70 2.60 5.46
N VAL A 50 -1.65 3.52 5.37
CA VAL A 50 -1.90 4.54 6.40
C VAL A 50 -3.05 4.03 7.26
N ALA A 51 -2.86 4.00 8.58
CA ALA A 51 -3.88 3.56 9.52
C ALA A 51 -4.51 4.73 10.29
N PHE A 52 -5.73 4.51 10.77
CA PHE A 52 -6.59 5.51 11.41
C PHE A 52 -7.15 4.96 12.72
N CYS A 53 -7.54 5.85 13.63
CA CYS A 53 -8.16 5.46 14.89
C CYS A 53 -9.61 4.96 14.71
N CYS A 54 -10.32 5.41 13.66
CA CYS A 54 -11.71 5.09 13.35
C CYS A 54 -12.03 5.22 11.85
N THR A 55 -13.19 4.68 11.43
CA THR A 55 -13.70 4.80 10.06
C THR A 55 -13.90 6.25 9.61
N GLU A 56 -14.40 7.12 10.50
CA GLU A 56 -14.69 8.52 10.15
C GLU A 56 -13.42 9.30 9.80
N CYS A 57 -12.33 9.09 10.56
CA CYS A 57 -11.03 9.66 10.24
C CYS A 57 -10.48 9.12 8.92
N MET A 58 -10.63 7.82 8.66
CA MET A 58 -10.22 7.21 7.40
C MET A 58 -10.94 7.84 6.20
N GLU A 59 -12.25 7.98 6.27
CA GLU A 59 -13.04 8.60 5.18
C GLU A 59 -12.78 10.11 5.05
N THR A 60 -12.57 10.82 6.15
CA THR A 60 -12.19 12.23 6.16
C THR A 60 -10.84 12.45 5.47
N TRP A 61 -9.87 11.60 5.79
CA TRP A 61 -8.56 11.61 5.16
C TRP A 61 -8.65 11.26 3.67
N ARG A 62 -9.43 10.23 3.31
CA ARG A 62 -9.61 9.78 1.93
C ARG A 62 -10.13 10.88 1.00
N LYS A 63 -10.99 11.78 1.51
CA LYS A 63 -11.53 12.92 0.74
C LYS A 63 -10.50 14.03 0.51
N ASN A 64 -9.57 14.23 1.44
CA ASN A 64 -8.56 15.29 1.32
C ASN A 64 -7.25 14.90 2.04
N PRO A 65 -6.46 13.97 1.47
CA PRO A 65 -5.26 13.46 2.13
C PRO A 65 -4.19 14.55 2.30
N GLY A 66 -4.15 15.55 1.40
CA GLY A 66 -3.21 16.67 1.46
C GLY A 66 -3.39 17.58 2.68
N ARG A 67 -4.59 17.62 3.28
CA ARG A 67 -4.84 18.36 4.52
C ARG A 67 -4.22 17.67 5.75
N TYR A 68 -3.99 16.37 5.69
CA TYR A 68 -3.65 15.55 6.85
C TYR A 68 -2.30 14.86 6.66
N PRO A 69 -1.19 15.54 7.02
CA PRO A 69 0.14 14.99 6.86
C PRO A 69 0.32 13.74 7.72
N VAL A 70 0.77 12.65 7.09
CA VAL A 70 1.07 11.39 7.77
C VAL A 70 2.47 11.47 8.34
N LYS A 71 2.59 11.36 9.68
CA LYS A 71 3.89 11.26 10.35
C LYS A 71 4.34 9.79 10.33
N PRO A 72 5.50 9.47 9.73
CA PRO A 72 6.03 8.12 9.78
C PRO A 72 6.32 7.70 11.22
N ARG A 73 6.12 6.42 11.53
CA ARG A 73 6.71 5.80 12.73
C ARG A 73 8.22 6.01 12.66
N ILE A 74 8.80 6.52 13.75
CA ILE A 74 10.26 6.46 13.91
C ILE A 74 10.58 5.02 14.30
N GLU A 75 11.19 4.29 13.37
CA GLU A 75 11.70 2.96 13.66
C GLU A 75 12.79 3.10 14.74
N LYS A 76 12.53 2.49 15.90
CA LYS A 76 13.45 2.48 17.04
C LYS A 76 14.45 1.35 16.91
#